data_AF-A0A949Q8X2-F1
#
_entry.id   AF-A0A949Q8X2-F1
#
_cell.length_a   1.000
_cell.length_b   1.000
_cell.length_c   1.000
_cell.angle_alpha   90.00
_cell.angle_beta   90.00
_cell.angle_gamma   90.00
#
_symmetry.space_group_name_H-M   'P 1'
#
loop_
_entity.id
_entity.type
_entity.pdbx_description
1 polymer ?
#
loop_
_entity_poly.entity_id
_entity_poly.type
_entity_poly.pdbx_seq_one_letter_code
_entity_poly.pdbx_strand_id
1 'polypeptide(L)'
;NLTLLATVSNTGGTTSNASTLRYFRATDTQRSNETQVCDATIAPLAVAESSAPPCSLSAPSATGTYYFFACVDADGSESNTSNNCTGTSAVNVTAANPGCQTSPLTAQQSSNGTLTATDCHEDLSDGSTYYYDPYEFSGSAGQQVTLRLASTQFDPYVLVKTPAGDDGEDDNSGGGTTAQLTLILAESGKFIFHISSAFPLQSGAYALSFSVLDAPLAADPVIEFYHSGLDHYFITANAAEASGLDSNPNLGWKRTGNSFASGGHNAVCRFYGSMSPGPNSHFYTVDATECAELKALQASTPDSAKRWNFESLDFRSTPPVARACPSGLQPIYRAYNNGYARGVDSNHRMSAHQSAIQEVIARGWIDEGIVMCAP
;
A
#
# COMPACT_ATOMS: atom_id res chain seq x y z
N ASN A 1 -5.54 23.02 1.01
CA ASN A 1 -5.54 23.46 2.43
C ASN A 1 -4.12 23.35 2.95
N LEU A 2 -3.68 24.30 3.77
CA LEU A 2 -2.37 24.32 4.42
C LEU A 2 -2.54 23.92 5.87
N THR A 3 -1.61 23.12 6.40
CA THR A 3 -1.50 22.85 7.84
C THR A 3 -0.20 23.48 8.33
N LEU A 4 -0.31 24.40 9.29
CA LEU A 4 0.80 25.07 9.95
C LEU A 4 1.07 24.38 11.28
N LEU A 5 2.34 24.10 11.55
CA LEU A 5 2.83 23.49 12.78
C LEU A 5 4.02 24.30 13.28
N ALA A 6 4.02 24.63 14.57
CA ALA A 6 5.13 25.28 15.24
C ALA A 6 5.21 24.77 16.67
N THR A 7 6.43 24.51 17.15
CA THR A 7 6.67 23.95 18.47
C THR A 7 6.99 25.06 19.46
N VAL A 8 6.25 25.10 20.56
CA VAL A 8 6.54 25.92 21.73
C VAL A 8 7.19 25.03 22.78
N SER A 9 8.32 25.46 23.34
CA SER A 9 9.08 24.68 24.33
C SER A 9 9.39 25.54 25.56
N ASN A 10 9.12 25.00 26.75
CA ASN A 10 9.52 25.66 28.00
C ASN A 10 10.98 25.33 28.31
N THR A 11 11.85 26.34 28.17
CA THR A 11 13.29 26.24 28.49
C THR A 11 13.66 26.85 29.84
N GLY A 12 12.66 27.33 30.60
CA GLY A 12 12.84 27.93 31.92
C GLY A 12 12.95 26.89 33.05
N GLY A 13 13.23 27.38 34.26
CA GLY A 13 13.38 26.54 35.45
C GLY A 13 12.08 26.21 36.19
N THR A 14 10.94 26.72 35.73
CA THR A 14 9.61 26.54 36.33
C THR A 14 8.57 26.24 35.27
N THR A 15 7.42 25.69 35.66
CA THR A 15 6.26 25.51 34.78
C THR A 15 5.80 26.86 34.23
N SER A 16 5.51 26.92 32.92
CA SER A 16 4.98 28.11 32.26
C SER A 16 3.50 28.30 32.59
N ASN A 17 2.98 29.50 32.38
CA ASN A 17 1.52 29.70 32.33
C ASN A 17 0.97 29.20 30.99
N ALA A 18 -0.37 29.15 30.89
CA ALA A 18 -1.03 28.95 29.61
C ALA A 18 -0.76 30.16 28.70
N SER A 19 -0.57 29.91 27.41
CA SER A 19 -0.34 30.94 26.41
C SER A 19 -1.11 30.66 25.11
N THR A 20 -0.99 31.53 24.12
CA THR A 20 -1.60 31.37 22.79
C THR A 20 -0.50 31.39 21.73
N LEU A 21 -0.47 30.36 20.89
CA LEU A 21 0.37 30.29 19.69
C LEU A 21 -0.42 30.89 18.52
N ARG A 22 0.08 31.98 17.94
CA ARG A 22 -0.55 32.68 16.82
C ARG A 22 0.24 32.45 15.55
N TYR A 23 -0.46 32.18 14.45
CA TYR A 23 0.13 32.08 13.12
C TYR A 23 -0.25 33.30 12.30
N PHE A 24 0.72 33.78 11.53
CA PHE A 24 0.59 34.97 10.72
C PHE A 24 1.01 34.71 9.29
N ARG A 25 0.47 35.52 8.40
CA ARG A 25 0.82 35.59 6.99
C ARG A 25 1.25 37.01 6.64
N ALA A 26 2.36 37.14 5.92
CA ALA A 26 2.86 38.38 5.34
C ALA A 26 3.10 38.20 3.83
N THR A 27 3.33 39.30 3.11
CA THR A 27 3.80 39.24 1.69
C THR A 27 5.26 39.68 1.55
N ASP A 28 5.94 39.91 2.67
CA ASP A 28 7.37 40.16 2.74
C ASP A 28 8.02 39.37 3.89
N THR A 29 9.35 39.28 3.87
CA THR A 29 10.13 38.59 4.91
C THR A 29 10.27 39.39 6.20
N GLN A 30 9.96 40.69 6.16
CA GLN A 30 10.13 41.62 7.28
C GLN A 30 8.90 41.67 8.20
N ARG A 31 7.84 40.91 7.85
CA ARG A 31 6.55 40.90 8.56
C ARG A 31 5.87 42.26 8.63
N SER A 32 6.22 43.18 7.72
CA SER A 32 5.76 44.57 7.81
C SER A 32 4.24 44.71 7.59
N ASN A 33 3.63 43.69 6.97
CA ASN A 33 2.22 43.60 6.65
C ASN A 33 1.56 42.31 7.15
N GLU A 34 1.99 41.84 8.33
CA GLU A 34 1.47 40.62 8.91
C GLU A 34 -0.03 40.67 9.20
N THR A 35 -0.71 39.55 8.94
CA THR A 35 -2.12 39.33 9.31
C THR A 35 -2.19 38.00 10.04
N GLN A 36 -2.79 37.99 11.24
CA GLN A 36 -3.06 36.74 11.95
C GLN A 36 -4.03 35.89 11.11
N VAL A 37 -3.68 34.63 10.85
CA VAL A 37 -4.50 33.70 10.07
C VAL A 37 -5.19 32.65 10.93
N CYS A 38 -4.62 32.32 12.09
CA CYS A 38 -5.21 31.43 13.09
C CYS A 38 -4.40 31.47 14.39
N ASP A 39 -4.92 30.80 15.41
CA ASP A 39 -4.26 30.62 16.70
C ASP A 39 -4.61 29.26 17.32
N ALA A 40 -3.82 28.88 18.33
CA ALA A 40 -4.00 27.67 19.12
C ALA A 40 -3.63 27.92 20.58
N THR A 41 -4.36 27.30 21.49
CA THR A 41 -4.07 27.38 22.93
C THR A 41 -2.90 26.48 23.31
N ILE A 42 -1.96 27.02 24.10
CA ILE A 42 -0.87 26.28 24.72
C ILE A 42 -1.21 26.13 26.21
N ALA A 43 -1.39 24.88 26.65
CA ALA A 43 -1.54 24.57 28.07
C ALA A 43 -0.24 24.88 28.84
N PRO A 44 -0.28 25.05 30.17
CA PRO A 44 0.92 25.18 31.00
C PRO A 44 1.92 24.05 30.72
N LEU A 45 3.17 24.40 30.40
CA LEU A 45 4.22 23.45 30.05
C LEU A 45 5.17 23.28 31.23
N ALA A 46 5.42 22.04 31.63
CA ALA A 46 6.46 21.71 32.61
C ALA A 46 7.87 22.06 32.08
N VAL A 47 8.86 22.02 32.97
CA VAL A 47 10.26 22.26 32.60
C VAL A 47 10.69 21.26 31.52
N ALA A 48 11.24 21.78 30.41
CA ALA A 48 11.63 21.03 29.22
C ALA A 48 10.49 20.35 28.43
N GLU A 49 9.23 20.70 28.71
CA GLU A 49 8.08 20.22 27.92
C GLU A 49 7.85 21.07 26.67
N SER A 50 7.28 20.46 25.64
CA SER A 50 6.95 21.10 24.37
C SER A 50 5.52 20.77 23.92
N SER A 51 4.90 21.70 23.18
CA SER A 51 3.59 21.51 22.54
C SER A 51 3.58 22.11 21.13
N ALA A 52 2.89 21.45 20.21
CA ALA A 52 2.82 21.84 18.80
C ALA A 52 1.40 21.63 18.23
N PRO A 53 0.39 22.37 18.71
CA PRO A 53 -0.97 22.25 18.20
C PRO A 53 -1.04 22.69 16.73
N PRO A 54 -1.67 21.90 15.83
CA PRO A 54 -1.77 22.25 14.42
C PRO A 54 -2.82 23.34 14.16
N CYS A 55 -2.61 24.12 13.10
CA CYS A 55 -3.64 25.00 12.53
C CYS A 55 -3.86 24.69 11.05
N SER A 56 -5.11 24.54 10.62
CA SER A 56 -5.48 24.39 9.21
C SER A 56 -6.09 25.66 8.63
N LEU A 57 -5.65 26.07 7.44
CA LEU A 57 -6.24 27.19 6.68
C LEU A 57 -6.37 26.88 5.19
N SER A 58 -7.22 27.64 4.50
CA SER A 58 -7.25 27.63 3.03
C SER A 58 -6.07 28.43 2.47
N ALA A 59 -5.42 27.91 1.43
CA ALA A 59 -4.32 28.62 0.78
C ALA A 59 -4.80 29.93 0.16
N PRO A 60 -3.96 30.99 0.11
CA PRO A 60 -4.31 32.22 -0.59
C PRO A 60 -4.64 31.94 -2.06
N SER A 61 -5.68 32.59 -2.59
CA SER A 61 -6.10 32.42 -3.98
C SER A 61 -5.43 33.40 -4.95
N ALA A 62 -4.84 34.48 -4.43
CA ALA A 62 -4.13 35.47 -5.23
C ALA A 62 -2.67 35.04 -5.41
N THR A 63 -2.15 35.25 -6.61
CA THR A 63 -0.77 34.90 -6.94
C THR A 63 0.23 35.76 -6.19
N GLY A 64 1.38 35.18 -5.86
CA GLY A 64 2.45 35.83 -5.14
C GLY A 64 3.13 34.91 -4.13
N THR A 65 4.21 35.40 -3.54
CA THR A 65 4.89 34.73 -2.42
C THR A 65 4.29 35.22 -1.11
N TYR A 66 3.85 34.27 -0.29
CA TYR A 66 3.36 34.52 1.07
C TYR A 66 4.33 33.94 2.07
N TYR A 67 4.57 34.67 3.15
CA TYR A 67 5.47 34.25 4.22
C TYR A 67 4.64 33.93 5.46
N PHE A 68 4.81 32.72 5.99
CA PHE A 68 4.14 32.27 7.20
C PHE A 68 5.14 32.20 8.35
N PHE A 69 4.65 32.47 9.55
CA PHE A 69 5.42 32.36 10.78
C PHE A 69 4.48 32.24 11.97
N ALA A 70 5.02 31.79 13.10
CA ALA A 70 4.29 31.68 14.35
C ALA A 70 4.93 32.53 15.44
N CYS A 71 4.12 33.02 16.37
CA CYS A 71 4.57 33.64 17.61
C CYS A 71 3.74 33.14 18.78
N VAL A 72 4.39 32.79 19.89
CA VAL A 72 3.71 32.51 21.14
C VAL A 72 3.59 33.78 21.98
N ASP A 73 2.41 34.04 22.52
CA ASP A 73 2.18 35.20 23.39
C ASP A 73 3.08 35.07 24.66
N ALA A 74 3.59 36.19 25.15
CA ALA A 74 4.31 36.21 26.41
C ALA A 74 3.35 35.82 27.55
N ASP A 75 3.75 34.88 28.39
CA ASP A 75 2.90 34.31 29.45
C ASP A 75 2.99 35.06 30.80
N GLY A 76 3.74 36.17 30.82
CA GLY A 76 4.01 37.01 31.98
C GLY A 76 5.06 36.46 32.96
N SER A 77 5.50 35.21 32.79
CA SER A 77 6.57 34.57 33.57
C SER A 77 7.91 34.52 32.82
N GLU A 78 7.86 34.74 31.51
CA GLU A 78 9.01 34.72 30.62
C GLU A 78 9.88 35.99 30.71
N SER A 79 11.20 35.81 30.87
CA SER A 79 12.18 36.90 30.93
C SER A 79 12.76 37.28 29.56
N ASN A 80 12.71 36.38 28.58
CA ASN A 80 13.21 36.61 27.23
C ASN A 80 12.06 36.39 26.25
N THR A 81 11.47 37.46 25.74
CA THR A 81 10.35 37.37 24.80
C THR A 81 10.79 37.54 23.34
N SER A 82 12.10 37.71 23.11
CA SER A 82 12.68 37.99 21.79
C SER A 82 12.76 36.75 20.88
N ASN A 83 12.62 35.56 21.46
CA ASN A 83 12.65 34.26 20.80
C ASN A 83 11.26 33.63 20.64
N ASN A 84 10.19 34.37 20.94
CA ASN A 84 8.82 33.83 20.91
C ASN A 84 8.30 33.62 19.48
N CYS A 85 9.02 34.15 18.49
CA CYS A 85 8.62 34.16 17.10
C CYS A 85 9.57 33.34 16.24
N THR A 86 9.02 32.52 15.34
CA THR A 86 9.80 31.76 14.37
C THR A 86 10.34 32.65 13.25
N GLY A 87 11.32 32.13 12.50
CA GLY A 87 11.62 32.62 11.14
C GLY A 87 10.42 32.46 10.19
N THR A 88 10.58 32.97 8.96
CA THR A 88 9.54 32.91 7.92
C THR A 88 9.70 31.71 7.01
N SER A 89 8.60 31.06 6.67
CA SER A 89 8.51 30.01 5.64
C SER A 89 7.76 30.56 4.43
N ALA A 90 8.37 30.48 3.25
CA ALA A 90 7.78 30.98 2.01
C ALA A 90 6.86 29.94 1.37
N VAL A 91 5.70 30.40 0.91
CA VAL A 91 4.73 29.64 0.11
C VAL A 91 4.45 30.45 -1.15
N ASN A 92 4.82 29.90 -2.30
CA ASN A 92 4.55 30.52 -3.60
C ASN A 92 3.18 30.08 -4.10
N VAL A 93 2.29 31.04 -4.31
CA VAL A 93 1.02 30.84 -5.00
C VAL A 93 1.19 31.35 -6.42
N THR A 94 1.19 30.46 -7.40
CA THR A 94 1.25 30.83 -8.81
C THR A 94 -0.14 30.95 -9.40
N ALA A 95 -0.28 31.60 -10.56
CA ALA A 95 -1.57 31.66 -11.25
C ALA A 95 -2.03 30.23 -11.52
N ALA A 96 -3.33 29.98 -11.34
CA ALA A 96 -3.93 28.75 -11.84
C ALA A 96 -3.58 28.67 -13.33
N ASN A 97 -2.67 27.77 -13.70
CA ASN A 97 -2.38 27.50 -15.10
C ASN A 97 -3.66 26.90 -15.67
N PRO A 98 -4.34 27.55 -16.64
CA PRO A 98 -5.55 27.00 -17.24
C PRO A 98 -5.30 25.64 -17.92
N GLY A 99 -4.05 25.37 -18.33
CA GLY A 99 -3.61 24.06 -18.83
C GLY A 99 -3.40 23.02 -17.72
N CYS A 100 -3.34 23.44 -16.46
CA CYS A 100 -3.12 22.56 -15.33
C CYS A 100 -4.45 22.19 -14.66
N GLN A 101 -5.23 21.36 -15.34
CA GLN A 101 -6.49 20.80 -14.84
C GLN A 101 -6.37 19.28 -14.79
N THR A 102 -6.98 18.66 -13.78
CA THR A 102 -6.99 17.21 -13.67
C THR A 102 -7.86 16.60 -14.76
N SER A 103 -7.33 15.58 -15.43
CA SER A 103 -8.10 14.72 -16.34
C SER A 103 -8.63 13.50 -15.58
N PRO A 104 -9.93 13.14 -15.71
CA PRO A 104 -10.44 11.96 -15.03
C PRO A 104 -9.85 10.67 -15.62
N LEU A 105 -9.45 9.75 -14.73
CA LEU A 105 -9.15 8.36 -15.07
C LEU A 105 -10.36 7.48 -14.79
N THR A 106 -10.66 6.62 -15.76
CA THR A 106 -11.69 5.60 -15.66
C THR A 106 -11.07 4.21 -15.60
N ALA A 107 -11.74 3.29 -14.92
CA ALA A 107 -11.25 1.93 -14.80
C ALA A 107 -11.10 1.27 -16.19
N GLN A 108 -9.99 0.54 -16.40
CA GLN A 108 -9.64 -0.11 -17.67
C GLN A 108 -9.44 0.85 -18.85
N GLN A 109 -9.18 2.13 -18.58
CA GLN A 109 -8.91 3.12 -19.61
C GLN A 109 -7.62 2.81 -20.37
N SER A 110 -7.64 3.07 -21.68
CA SER A 110 -6.44 3.23 -22.49
C SER A 110 -6.60 4.47 -23.36
N SER A 111 -5.61 5.37 -23.32
CA SER A 111 -5.65 6.65 -24.02
C SER A 111 -4.25 7.08 -24.43
N ASN A 112 -4.17 8.01 -25.38
CA ASN A 112 -2.93 8.68 -25.74
C ASN A 112 -2.96 10.11 -25.21
N GLY A 113 -1.80 10.62 -24.83
CA GLY A 113 -1.59 12.01 -24.43
C GLY A 113 -0.32 12.57 -25.04
N THR A 114 -0.09 13.87 -24.85
CA THR A 114 1.16 14.53 -25.25
C THR A 114 1.57 15.46 -24.14
N LEU A 115 2.76 15.22 -23.59
CA LEU A 115 3.40 16.13 -22.66
C LEU A 115 4.00 17.30 -23.43
N THR A 116 3.68 18.52 -23.04
CA THR A 116 4.01 19.77 -23.72
C THR A 116 4.53 20.81 -22.75
N ALA A 117 5.20 21.84 -23.27
CA ALA A 117 5.68 22.96 -22.45
C ALA A 117 4.55 23.87 -21.90
N THR A 118 3.29 23.64 -22.30
CA THR A 118 2.13 24.40 -21.83
C THR A 118 1.34 23.70 -20.73
N ASP A 119 1.67 22.44 -20.42
CA ASP A 119 1.01 21.67 -19.38
C ASP A 119 1.38 22.17 -17.98
N CYS A 120 0.97 21.46 -16.93
CA CYS A 120 1.46 21.79 -15.61
C CYS A 120 2.98 21.75 -15.60
N HIS A 121 3.60 22.62 -14.81
CA HIS A 121 5.02 22.54 -14.53
C HIS A 121 5.27 22.54 -13.03
N GLU A 122 6.33 21.87 -12.65
CA GLU A 122 6.90 21.88 -11.30
C GLU A 122 8.33 22.38 -11.38
N ASP A 123 8.58 23.52 -10.73
CA ASP A 123 9.90 24.13 -10.61
C ASP A 123 10.52 23.71 -9.28
N LEU A 124 11.61 22.95 -9.35
CA LEU A 124 12.34 22.47 -8.18
C LEU A 124 13.36 23.51 -7.70
N SER A 125 13.76 23.40 -6.43
CA SER A 125 14.70 24.34 -5.80
C SER A 125 16.10 24.34 -6.44
N ASP A 126 16.46 23.28 -7.15
CA ASP A 126 17.72 23.18 -7.90
C ASP A 126 17.68 23.91 -9.26
N GLY A 127 16.54 24.53 -9.60
CA GLY A 127 16.32 25.26 -10.84
C GLY A 127 15.87 24.39 -12.01
N SER A 128 15.60 23.10 -11.79
CA SER A 128 15.01 22.23 -12.80
C SER A 128 13.50 22.42 -12.90
N THR A 129 12.96 22.28 -14.12
CA THR A 129 11.53 22.38 -14.41
C THR A 129 11.06 21.11 -15.10
N TYR A 130 10.02 20.50 -14.57
CA TYR A 130 9.36 19.32 -15.15
C TYR A 130 7.97 19.68 -15.62
N TYR A 131 7.57 19.19 -16.79
CA TYR A 131 6.18 19.26 -17.24
C TYR A 131 5.43 18.02 -16.77
N TYR A 132 4.15 18.14 -16.43
CA TYR A 132 3.32 16.98 -16.12
C TYR A 132 1.86 17.15 -16.51
N ASP A 133 1.22 16.01 -16.81
CA ASP A 133 -0.24 15.91 -16.95
C ASP A 133 -0.83 15.29 -15.67
N PRO A 134 -1.72 16.00 -14.96
CA PRO A 134 -2.36 15.46 -13.76
C PRO A 134 -3.62 14.67 -14.14
N TYR A 135 -3.70 13.44 -13.65
CA TYR A 135 -4.82 12.55 -13.83
C TYR A 135 -5.44 12.17 -12.49
N GLU A 136 -6.76 12.09 -12.41
CA GLU A 136 -7.51 11.92 -11.17
C GLU A 136 -8.31 10.62 -11.16
N PHE A 137 -8.18 9.85 -10.09
CA PHE A 137 -8.98 8.66 -9.85
C PHE A 137 -9.60 8.69 -8.45
N SER A 138 -10.90 8.39 -8.35
CA SER A 138 -11.56 8.15 -7.07
C SER A 138 -11.63 6.66 -6.80
N GLY A 139 -10.84 6.19 -5.83
CA GLY A 139 -10.71 4.79 -5.48
C GLY A 139 -11.13 4.47 -4.06
N SER A 140 -11.30 3.18 -3.79
CA SER A 140 -11.58 2.63 -2.46
C SER A 140 -10.37 1.86 -1.92
N ALA A 141 -10.18 1.92 -0.60
CA ALA A 141 -9.16 1.12 0.07
C ALA A 141 -9.26 -0.36 -0.32
N GLY A 142 -8.12 -0.99 -0.58
CA GLY A 142 -8.00 -2.38 -1.01
C GLY A 142 -8.12 -2.61 -2.52
N GLN A 143 -8.53 -1.61 -3.33
CA GLN A 143 -8.42 -1.73 -4.79
C GLN A 143 -6.94 -1.76 -5.20
N GLN A 144 -6.58 -2.54 -6.21
CA GLN A 144 -5.29 -2.41 -6.88
C GLN A 144 -5.46 -1.58 -8.14
N VAL A 145 -4.60 -0.59 -8.30
CA VAL A 145 -4.52 0.23 -9.51
C VAL A 145 -3.18 -0.02 -10.19
N THR A 146 -3.20 -0.20 -11.51
CA THR A 146 -1.99 -0.29 -12.32
C THR A 146 -2.05 0.76 -13.40
N LEU A 147 -1.07 1.66 -13.40
CA LEU A 147 -0.87 2.68 -14.43
C LEU A 147 0.39 2.34 -15.22
N ARG A 148 0.27 2.20 -16.54
CA ARG A 148 1.38 1.92 -17.44
C ARG A 148 1.49 3.03 -18.47
N LEU A 149 2.70 3.56 -18.63
CA LEU A 149 3.06 4.55 -19.63
C LEU A 149 4.07 3.99 -20.60
N ALA A 150 3.92 4.32 -21.88
CA ALA A 150 4.92 4.05 -22.90
C ALA A 150 5.14 5.31 -23.76
N SER A 151 6.39 5.69 -24.00
CA SER A 151 6.76 6.80 -24.87
C SER A 151 8.04 6.52 -25.62
N THR A 152 8.07 6.72 -26.93
CA THR A 152 9.32 6.63 -27.71
C THR A 152 10.09 7.96 -27.75
N GLN A 153 9.56 9.02 -27.13
CA GLN A 153 10.09 10.39 -27.25
C GLN A 153 10.76 10.89 -25.96
N PHE A 154 10.43 10.30 -24.81
CA PHE A 154 11.03 10.59 -23.52
C PHE A 154 10.96 9.35 -22.63
N ASP A 155 11.72 9.35 -21.54
CA ASP A 155 11.66 8.30 -20.51
C ASP A 155 10.51 8.63 -19.54
N PRO A 156 9.41 7.86 -19.51
CA PRO A 156 8.24 8.20 -18.70
C PRO A 156 8.50 8.09 -17.20
N TYR A 157 7.84 8.96 -16.43
CA TYR A 157 7.90 8.96 -14.96
C TYR A 157 6.50 9.23 -14.38
N VAL A 158 6.20 8.66 -13.22
CA VAL A 158 4.88 8.82 -12.55
C VAL A 158 5.08 9.11 -11.06
N LEU A 159 4.41 10.15 -10.57
CA LEU A 159 4.23 10.42 -9.15
C LEU A 159 2.77 10.24 -8.77
N VAL A 160 2.48 9.78 -7.55
CA VAL A 160 1.12 9.69 -7.04
C VAL A 160 0.95 10.52 -5.77
N LYS A 161 -0.10 11.35 -5.77
CA LYS A 161 -0.56 12.07 -4.57
C LYS A 161 -1.74 11.32 -3.97
N THR A 162 -1.62 10.98 -2.70
CA THR A 162 -2.64 10.24 -1.94
C THR A 162 -3.69 11.19 -1.33
N PRO A 163 -4.89 10.70 -0.98
CA PRO A 163 -5.87 11.46 -0.20
C PRO A 163 -5.33 12.06 1.10
N ALA A 164 -4.41 11.37 1.78
CA ALA A 164 -3.72 11.84 2.99
C ALA A 164 -2.76 13.01 2.74
N GLY A 165 -2.42 13.30 1.48
CA GLY A 165 -1.54 14.40 1.08
C GLY A 165 -0.05 14.05 1.07
N ASP A 166 0.30 12.80 1.33
CA ASP A 166 1.66 12.29 1.17
C ASP A 166 1.92 11.96 -0.31
N ASP A 167 3.08 12.37 -0.82
CA ASP A 167 3.59 12.02 -2.15
C ASP A 167 4.26 10.64 -2.03
N GLY A 168 3.69 9.62 -2.67
CA GLY A 168 4.30 8.31 -2.79
C GLY A 168 5.09 8.20 -4.09
N GLU A 169 6.32 7.71 -4.02
CA GLU A 169 7.10 7.29 -5.19
C GLU A 169 7.03 5.76 -5.30
N ASP A 170 6.50 5.23 -6.41
CA ASP A 170 6.52 3.80 -6.70
C ASP A 170 6.96 3.61 -8.16
N ASP A 171 8.28 3.50 -8.34
CA ASP A 171 9.00 3.34 -9.60
C ASP A 171 9.65 1.95 -9.65
N ASN A 172 8.87 0.93 -10.02
CA ASN A 172 9.45 -0.34 -10.48
C ASN A 172 9.59 -0.37 -12.01
N SER A 173 10.37 0.60 -12.48
CA SER A 173 11.10 0.71 -13.74
C SER A 173 10.87 -0.41 -14.75
N GLY A 174 9.97 -0.18 -15.70
CA GLY A 174 9.72 -1.04 -16.86
C GLY A 174 10.91 -1.17 -17.83
N GLY A 175 12.02 -0.47 -17.58
CA GLY A 175 13.22 -0.44 -18.42
C GLY A 175 12.99 0.25 -19.77
N GLY A 176 13.92 1.11 -20.17
CA GLY A 176 13.88 1.76 -21.49
C GLY A 176 12.81 2.86 -21.57
N THR A 177 11.73 2.61 -22.30
CA THR A 177 10.73 3.62 -22.71
C THR A 177 9.35 3.40 -22.08
N THR A 178 9.30 2.67 -20.96
CA THR A 178 8.05 2.28 -20.28
C THR A 178 8.17 2.49 -18.77
N ALA A 179 7.19 3.19 -18.20
CA ALA A 179 6.97 3.23 -16.75
C ALA A 179 5.74 2.39 -16.39
N GLN A 180 5.79 1.71 -15.26
CA GLN A 180 4.64 1.01 -14.69
C GLN A 180 4.61 1.26 -13.19
N LEU A 181 3.42 1.59 -12.70
CA LEU A 181 3.11 1.85 -11.32
C LEU A 181 2.01 0.86 -10.91
N THR A 182 2.17 0.15 -9.79
CA THR A 182 1.14 -0.80 -9.30
C THR A 182 0.96 -0.68 -7.80
N LEU A 183 -0.16 -0.10 -7.40
CA LEU A 183 -0.45 0.27 -6.02
C LEU A 183 -1.68 -0.48 -5.51
N ILE A 184 -1.65 -0.90 -4.26
CA ILE A 184 -2.87 -1.22 -3.50
C ILE A 184 -3.25 0.05 -2.74
N LEU A 185 -4.46 0.54 -2.96
CA LEU A 185 -4.94 1.75 -2.30
C LEU A 185 -5.08 1.48 -0.79
N ALA A 186 -4.24 2.10 0.03
CA ALA A 186 -4.30 1.95 1.48
C ALA A 186 -5.52 2.65 2.10
N GLU A 187 -6.09 3.61 1.37
CA GLU A 187 -7.21 4.44 1.82
C GLU A 187 -8.20 4.71 0.66
N SER A 188 -9.44 5.01 1.02
CA SER A 188 -10.46 5.44 0.06
C SER A 188 -10.37 6.94 -0.16
N GLY A 189 -10.47 7.39 -1.39
CA GLY A 189 -10.48 8.82 -1.70
C GLY A 189 -10.00 9.14 -3.11
N LYS A 190 -9.62 10.40 -3.28
CA LYS A 190 -9.12 10.96 -4.54
C LYS A 190 -7.60 10.85 -4.62
N PHE A 191 -7.13 10.14 -5.64
CA PHE A 191 -5.72 10.00 -6.01
C PHE A 191 -5.42 10.86 -7.23
N ILE A 192 -4.24 11.49 -7.25
CA ILE A 192 -3.77 12.28 -8.40
C ILE A 192 -2.46 11.68 -8.90
N PHE A 193 -2.43 11.25 -10.15
CA PHE A 193 -1.25 10.75 -10.85
C PHE A 193 -0.64 11.86 -11.70
N HIS A 194 0.62 12.20 -11.48
CA HIS A 194 1.35 13.12 -12.34
C HIS A 194 2.14 12.31 -13.35
N ILE A 195 1.75 12.38 -14.62
CA ILE A 195 2.49 11.79 -15.73
C ILE A 195 3.55 12.79 -16.17
N SER A 196 4.82 12.42 -16.04
CA SER A 196 5.95 13.29 -16.28
C SER A 196 7.06 12.55 -17.06
N SER A 197 8.19 13.22 -17.23
CA SER A 197 9.42 12.68 -17.78
C SER A 197 10.50 12.52 -16.70
N ALA A 198 11.38 11.54 -16.86
CA ALA A 198 12.49 11.31 -15.93
C ALA A 198 13.53 12.45 -15.94
N PHE A 199 13.55 13.29 -16.99
CA PHE A 199 14.46 14.43 -17.09
C PHE A 199 13.70 15.76 -17.31
N PRO A 200 14.30 16.90 -16.91
CA PRO A 200 13.67 18.22 -17.04
C PRO A 200 13.37 18.61 -18.48
N LEU A 201 12.32 19.41 -18.66
CA LEU A 201 11.93 20.06 -19.93
C LEU A 201 11.69 19.12 -21.13
N GLN A 202 11.48 17.82 -20.90
CA GLN A 202 11.14 16.89 -21.99
C GLN A 202 9.66 16.97 -22.36
N SER A 203 9.36 16.74 -23.63
CA SER A 203 8.01 16.74 -24.18
C SER A 203 7.87 15.61 -25.20
N GLY A 204 6.65 15.15 -25.44
CA GLY A 204 6.38 14.10 -26.40
C GLY A 204 5.07 13.38 -26.16
N ALA A 205 4.67 12.56 -27.13
CA ALA A 205 3.48 11.73 -27.03
C ALA A 205 3.73 10.50 -26.16
N TYR A 206 2.73 10.10 -25.39
CA TYR A 206 2.72 8.88 -24.59
C TYR A 206 1.42 8.11 -24.75
N ALA A 207 1.48 6.79 -24.53
CA ALA A 207 0.33 5.93 -24.40
C ALA A 207 0.15 5.54 -22.93
N LEU A 208 -1.04 5.80 -22.39
CA LEU A 208 -1.45 5.45 -21.03
C LEU A 208 -2.42 4.26 -21.06
N SER A 209 -2.19 3.32 -20.15
CA SER A 209 -3.15 2.29 -19.77
C SER A 209 -3.35 2.33 -18.26
N PHE A 210 -4.60 2.40 -17.81
CA PHE A 210 -4.97 2.41 -16.41
C PHE A 210 -5.97 1.29 -16.14
N SER A 211 -5.60 0.36 -15.25
CA SER A 211 -6.48 -0.73 -14.84
C SER A 211 -6.74 -0.67 -13.34
N VAL A 212 -7.99 -0.96 -12.96
CA VAL A 212 -8.42 -1.02 -11.57
C VAL A 212 -8.96 -2.41 -11.32
N LEU A 213 -8.37 -3.10 -10.37
CA LEU A 213 -8.94 -4.32 -9.83
C LEU A 213 -9.60 -3.95 -8.51
N ASP A 214 -10.91 -4.19 -8.42
CA ASP A 214 -11.63 -3.96 -7.18
C ASP A 214 -10.97 -4.70 -6.02
N ALA A 215 -11.11 -4.11 -4.82
CA ALA A 215 -10.85 -4.86 -3.60
C ALA A 215 -11.65 -6.16 -3.69
N PRO A 216 -11.07 -7.32 -3.35
CA PRO A 216 -11.80 -8.58 -3.41
C PRO A 216 -13.15 -8.42 -2.72
N LEU A 217 -14.24 -8.45 -3.51
CA LEU A 217 -15.62 -8.47 -3.03
C LEU A 217 -15.69 -9.53 -1.93
N ALA A 218 -16.01 -9.13 -0.69
CA ALA A 218 -16.18 -10.00 0.48
C ALA A 218 -15.49 -11.37 0.33
N ALA A 219 -14.18 -11.38 0.53
CA ALA A 219 -13.32 -12.54 0.48
C ALA A 219 -14.02 -13.87 0.83
N ASP A 220 -14.23 -14.74 -0.15
CA ASP A 220 -14.76 -16.09 0.12
C ASP A 220 -13.89 -16.75 1.19
N PRO A 221 -14.50 -17.31 2.27
CA PRO A 221 -13.73 -17.89 3.34
C PRO A 221 -13.01 -19.14 2.83
N VAL A 222 -11.69 -19.16 2.96
CA VAL A 222 -10.88 -20.35 2.79
C VAL A 222 -10.99 -21.15 4.09
N ILE A 223 -11.69 -22.29 4.04
CA ILE A 223 -12.07 -23.09 5.20
C ILE A 223 -11.10 -24.27 5.35
N GLU A 224 -10.56 -24.49 6.55
CA GLU A 224 -9.70 -25.63 6.86
C GLU A 224 -10.52 -26.86 7.34
N PHE A 225 -10.21 -28.01 6.75
CA PHE A 225 -10.68 -29.33 7.13
C PHE A 225 -9.50 -30.21 7.55
N TYR A 226 -9.78 -31.15 8.46
CA TYR A 226 -8.83 -32.15 8.93
C TYR A 226 -9.40 -33.57 8.77
N HIS A 227 -8.56 -34.51 8.32
CA HIS A 227 -8.89 -35.92 8.21
C HIS A 227 -8.00 -36.76 9.15
N SER A 228 -8.54 -37.13 10.31
CA SER A 228 -7.81 -37.87 11.35
C SER A 228 -7.19 -39.21 10.91
N GLY A 229 -7.84 -39.94 9.99
CA GLY A 229 -7.31 -41.22 9.49
C GLY A 229 -6.12 -41.09 8.53
N LEU A 230 -5.89 -39.89 7.98
CA LEU A 230 -4.77 -39.60 7.08
C LEU A 230 -3.73 -38.69 7.76
N ASP A 231 -4.11 -38.02 8.86
CA ASP A 231 -3.40 -36.87 9.43
C ASP A 231 -3.17 -35.75 8.39
N HIS A 232 -4.16 -35.53 7.51
CA HIS A 232 -4.10 -34.54 6.44
C HIS A 232 -4.97 -33.33 6.74
N TYR A 233 -4.46 -32.15 6.40
CA TYR A 233 -5.19 -30.89 6.33
C TYR A 233 -5.55 -30.58 4.88
N PHE A 234 -6.69 -29.93 4.70
CA PHE A 234 -7.22 -29.49 3.42
C PHE A 234 -7.84 -28.11 3.58
N ILE A 235 -7.68 -27.24 2.58
CA ILE A 235 -8.32 -25.93 2.56
C ILE A 235 -9.12 -25.74 1.28
N THR A 236 -10.24 -25.04 1.34
CA THR A 236 -11.00 -24.69 0.14
C THR A 236 -11.75 -23.38 0.30
N ALA A 237 -11.72 -22.55 -0.74
CA ALA A 237 -12.61 -21.39 -0.88
C ALA A 237 -13.92 -21.75 -1.60
N ASN A 238 -14.00 -22.95 -2.21
CA ASN A 238 -15.15 -23.36 -2.97
C ASN A 238 -16.28 -23.79 -2.02
N ALA A 239 -17.32 -22.96 -1.92
CA ALA A 239 -18.46 -23.20 -1.03
C ALA A 239 -19.19 -24.53 -1.31
N ALA A 240 -19.24 -24.98 -2.57
CA ALA A 240 -19.86 -26.26 -2.93
C ALA A 240 -18.99 -27.44 -2.49
N GLU A 241 -17.66 -27.33 -2.59
CA GLU A 241 -16.73 -28.34 -2.08
C GLU A 241 -16.80 -28.44 -0.56
N ALA A 242 -16.77 -27.31 0.15
CA ALA A 242 -16.93 -27.27 1.59
C ALA A 242 -18.27 -27.91 2.04
N SER A 243 -19.38 -27.52 1.40
CA SER A 243 -20.71 -28.09 1.68
C SER A 243 -20.78 -29.59 1.39
N GLY A 244 -20.10 -30.04 0.33
CA GLY A 244 -19.96 -31.45 -0.01
C GLY A 244 -19.22 -32.25 1.06
N LEU A 245 -18.14 -31.71 1.62
CA LEU A 245 -17.41 -32.35 2.72
C LEU A 245 -18.25 -32.41 4.01
N ASP A 246 -18.94 -31.32 4.35
CA ASP A 246 -19.80 -31.26 5.54
C ASP A 246 -20.96 -32.26 5.48
N SER A 247 -21.54 -32.43 4.29
CA SER A 247 -22.71 -33.29 4.08
C SER A 247 -22.36 -34.79 4.00
N ASN A 248 -21.07 -35.13 3.92
CA ASN A 248 -20.59 -36.51 3.71
C ASN A 248 -19.57 -36.94 4.79
N PRO A 249 -20.00 -37.14 6.05
CA PRO A 249 -19.10 -37.45 7.17
C PRO A 249 -18.31 -38.77 7.00
N ASN A 250 -18.79 -39.67 6.14
CA ASN A 250 -18.10 -40.93 5.81
C ASN A 250 -16.77 -40.70 5.06
N LEU A 251 -16.56 -39.52 4.48
CA LEU A 251 -15.29 -39.14 3.87
C LEU A 251 -14.22 -38.77 4.90
N GLY A 252 -14.55 -38.70 6.20
CA GLY A 252 -13.60 -38.49 7.31
C GLY A 252 -13.09 -37.07 7.51
N TRP A 253 -13.44 -36.13 6.63
CA TRP A 253 -13.09 -34.70 6.75
C TRP A 253 -13.98 -33.97 7.75
N LYS A 254 -13.38 -33.16 8.62
CA LYS A 254 -14.08 -32.31 9.60
C LYS A 254 -13.52 -30.91 9.59
N ARG A 255 -14.37 -29.89 9.65
CA ARG A 255 -13.94 -28.49 9.84
C ARG A 255 -13.12 -28.37 11.12
N THR A 256 -11.99 -27.68 11.07
CA THR A 256 -11.16 -27.43 12.26
C THR A 256 -11.63 -26.22 13.06
N GLY A 257 -12.42 -25.35 12.43
CA GLY A 257 -12.78 -24.02 12.95
C GLY A 257 -11.83 -22.92 12.49
N ASN A 258 -10.68 -23.26 11.88
CA ASN A 258 -9.80 -22.27 11.26
C ASN A 258 -10.29 -21.89 9.87
N SER A 259 -10.19 -20.61 9.54
CA SER A 259 -10.45 -20.07 8.21
C SER A 259 -9.71 -18.75 8.02
N PHE A 260 -9.54 -18.33 6.77
CA PHE A 260 -9.07 -16.98 6.44
C PHE A 260 -9.78 -16.45 5.20
N ALA A 261 -9.74 -15.14 5.00
CA ALA A 261 -10.35 -14.48 3.85
C ALA A 261 -9.52 -14.73 2.58
N SER A 262 -10.13 -15.18 1.48
CA SER A 262 -9.48 -15.07 0.17
C SER A 262 -9.40 -13.60 -0.27
N GLY A 263 -8.21 -13.06 -0.48
CA GLY A 263 -8.09 -11.72 -1.04
C GLY A 263 -6.67 -11.36 -1.45
N GLY A 264 -6.57 -10.50 -2.46
CA GLY A 264 -5.37 -10.20 -3.22
C GLY A 264 -5.62 -10.37 -4.71
N HIS A 265 -4.60 -10.18 -5.52
CA HIS A 265 -4.74 -10.17 -6.98
C HIS A 265 -4.10 -11.38 -7.65
N ASN A 266 -3.27 -12.12 -6.92
CA ASN A 266 -2.61 -13.31 -7.42
C ASN A 266 -3.50 -14.52 -7.18
N ALA A 267 -3.71 -15.30 -8.25
CA ALA A 267 -4.44 -16.55 -8.16
C ALA A 267 -3.55 -17.61 -7.52
N VAL A 268 -4.09 -18.32 -6.53
CA VAL A 268 -3.43 -19.43 -5.87
C VAL A 268 -3.54 -20.67 -6.75
N CYS A 269 -2.40 -21.22 -7.16
CA CYS A 269 -2.35 -22.48 -7.87
C CYS A 269 -2.65 -23.62 -6.89
N ARG A 270 -3.66 -24.44 -7.22
CA ARG A 270 -4.01 -25.67 -6.52
C ARG A 270 -3.52 -26.86 -7.31
N PHE A 271 -2.82 -27.75 -6.61
CA PHE A 271 -2.34 -29.01 -7.13
C PHE A 271 -2.89 -30.15 -6.29
N TYR A 272 -3.12 -31.28 -6.94
CA TYR A 272 -3.42 -32.55 -6.28
C TYR A 272 -2.42 -33.61 -6.73
N GLY A 273 -1.91 -34.41 -5.81
CA GLY A 273 -0.97 -35.47 -6.15
C GLY A 273 -1.68 -36.63 -6.85
N SER A 274 -2.11 -37.63 -6.09
CA SER A 274 -3.01 -38.73 -6.50
C SER A 274 -3.24 -39.62 -5.29
N MET A 275 -4.27 -40.46 -5.28
CA MET A 275 -4.38 -41.51 -4.24
C MET A 275 -3.23 -42.53 -4.34
N SER A 276 -2.84 -42.87 -5.56
CA SER A 276 -1.70 -43.73 -5.88
C SER A 276 -1.12 -43.27 -7.22
N PRO A 277 0.21 -43.09 -7.38
CA PRO A 277 1.27 -43.42 -6.42
C PRO A 277 1.46 -42.40 -5.27
N GLY A 278 0.68 -41.32 -5.23
CA GLY A 278 0.77 -40.29 -4.19
C GLY A 278 1.46 -39.00 -4.67
N PRO A 279 1.48 -37.96 -3.81
CA PRO A 279 0.84 -37.94 -2.49
C PRO A 279 -0.69 -37.75 -2.54
N ASN A 280 -1.45 -38.40 -1.66
CA ASN A 280 -2.91 -38.19 -1.53
C ASN A 280 -3.22 -36.90 -0.76
N SER A 281 -2.82 -35.76 -1.31
CA SER A 281 -2.94 -34.45 -0.69
C SER A 281 -3.09 -33.37 -1.75
N HIS A 282 -3.50 -32.19 -1.32
CA HIS A 282 -3.40 -30.96 -2.08
C HIS A 282 -2.14 -30.17 -1.71
N PHE A 283 -1.73 -29.29 -2.62
CA PHE A 283 -0.69 -28.29 -2.43
C PHE A 283 -1.16 -26.95 -3.01
N TYR A 284 -0.85 -25.85 -2.35
CA TYR A 284 -1.28 -24.50 -2.73
C TYR A 284 -0.11 -23.54 -2.72
N THR A 285 -0.05 -22.66 -3.72
CA THR A 285 0.94 -21.58 -3.76
C THR A 285 0.44 -20.35 -4.49
N VAL A 286 0.76 -19.19 -3.92
CA VAL A 286 0.58 -17.87 -4.56
C VAL A 286 1.86 -17.40 -5.25
N ASP A 287 2.99 -18.08 -5.00
CA ASP A 287 4.27 -17.77 -5.62
C ASP A 287 4.24 -18.22 -7.09
N ALA A 288 4.41 -17.26 -7.99
CA ALA A 288 4.33 -17.52 -9.42
C ALA A 288 5.46 -18.44 -9.93
N THR A 289 6.63 -18.37 -9.30
CA THR A 289 7.79 -19.21 -9.62
C THR A 289 7.54 -20.64 -9.15
N GLU A 290 7.13 -20.84 -7.89
CA GLU A 290 6.80 -22.17 -7.34
C GLU A 290 5.67 -22.82 -8.16
N CYS A 291 4.63 -22.06 -8.55
CA CYS A 291 3.57 -22.57 -9.41
C CYS A 291 4.08 -22.99 -10.80
N ALA A 292 4.95 -22.19 -11.43
CA ALA A 292 5.50 -22.50 -12.75
C ALA A 292 6.42 -23.73 -12.71
N GLU A 293 7.27 -23.83 -11.69
CA GLU A 293 8.17 -24.97 -11.48
C GLU A 293 7.41 -26.28 -11.26
N LEU A 294 6.34 -26.26 -10.45
CA LEU A 294 5.49 -27.45 -10.24
C LEU A 294 4.78 -27.89 -11.53
N LYS A 295 4.30 -26.95 -12.35
CA LYS A 295 3.73 -27.26 -13.67
C LYS A 295 4.78 -27.86 -14.62
N ALA A 296 6.01 -27.38 -14.59
CA ALA A 296 7.11 -27.94 -15.39
C ALA A 296 7.51 -29.34 -14.92
N LEU A 297 7.54 -29.57 -13.60
CA LEU A 297 7.76 -30.90 -13.02
C LEU A 297 6.63 -31.87 -13.40
N GLN A 298 5.38 -31.43 -13.35
CA GLN A 298 4.25 -32.24 -13.81
C GLN A 298 4.42 -32.66 -15.27
N ALA A 299 4.81 -31.73 -16.15
CA ALA A 299 4.98 -31.99 -17.58
C ALA A 299 6.11 -33.00 -17.88
N SER A 300 7.13 -33.06 -17.03
CA SER A 300 8.30 -33.94 -17.19
C SER A 300 8.20 -35.26 -16.40
N THR A 301 7.25 -35.37 -15.47
CA THR A 301 7.09 -36.56 -14.61
C THR A 301 5.92 -37.41 -15.11
N PRO A 302 6.10 -38.72 -15.40
CA PRO A 302 5.00 -39.61 -15.79
C PRO A 302 3.88 -39.68 -14.74
N ASP A 303 2.64 -39.92 -15.18
CA ASP A 303 1.47 -40.13 -14.31
C ASP A 303 1.57 -41.36 -13.40
N SER A 304 2.38 -42.35 -13.80
CA SER A 304 2.75 -43.51 -13.01
C SER A 304 3.75 -43.24 -11.89
N ALA A 305 4.30 -42.02 -11.79
CA ALA A 305 5.23 -41.60 -10.74
C ALA A 305 4.58 -40.59 -9.78
N LYS A 306 5.13 -40.47 -8.57
CA LYS A 306 4.68 -39.47 -7.58
C LYS A 306 4.91 -38.07 -8.14
N ARG A 307 3.86 -37.29 -8.29
CA ARG A 307 3.93 -35.90 -8.80
C ARG A 307 2.76 -35.07 -8.29
N TRP A 308 2.95 -33.75 -8.29
CA TRP A 308 1.85 -32.79 -8.15
C TRP A 308 1.23 -32.53 -9.52
N ASN A 309 -0.10 -32.60 -9.60
CA ASN A 309 -0.86 -32.31 -10.81
C ASN A 309 -1.64 -31.01 -10.62
N PHE A 310 -1.44 -30.05 -11.51
CA PHE A 310 -2.21 -28.81 -11.51
C PHE A 310 -3.70 -29.10 -11.72
N GLU A 311 -4.53 -28.65 -10.79
CA GLU A 311 -5.99 -28.78 -10.87
C GLU A 311 -6.62 -27.49 -11.38
N SER A 312 -6.34 -26.39 -10.70
CA SER A 312 -7.02 -25.12 -10.94
C SER A 312 -6.27 -23.92 -10.35
N LEU A 313 -6.77 -22.74 -10.70
CA LEU A 313 -6.57 -21.52 -9.93
C LEU A 313 -7.75 -21.41 -8.94
N ASP A 314 -7.49 -21.57 -7.66
CA ASP A 314 -8.54 -21.87 -6.67
C ASP A 314 -9.14 -20.61 -6.05
N PHE A 315 -8.31 -19.81 -5.39
CA PHE A 315 -8.71 -18.57 -4.73
C PHE A 315 -7.65 -17.48 -4.91
N ARG A 316 -7.90 -16.27 -4.41
CA ARG A 316 -6.95 -15.14 -4.50
C ARG A 316 -6.19 -14.92 -3.19
N SER A 317 -4.92 -14.58 -3.30
CA SER A 317 -4.04 -14.20 -2.20
C SER A 317 -3.01 -13.15 -2.65
N THR A 318 -2.22 -12.62 -1.72
CA THR A 318 -1.07 -11.73 -1.98
C THR A 318 0.23 -12.44 -1.56
N PRO A 319 1.27 -12.50 -2.40
CA PRO A 319 2.57 -13.01 -2.01
C PRO A 319 3.21 -12.15 -0.91
N PRO A 320 3.92 -12.74 0.07
CA PRO A 320 4.69 -11.98 1.03
C PRO A 320 5.92 -11.33 0.38
N VAL A 321 6.31 -10.16 0.87
CA VAL A 321 7.54 -9.45 0.47
C VAL A 321 8.57 -9.61 1.58
N ALA A 322 9.74 -10.17 1.26
CA ALA A 322 10.79 -10.45 2.25
C ALA A 322 10.28 -11.21 3.51
N ARG A 323 9.36 -12.17 3.30
CA ARG A 323 8.67 -12.95 4.36
C ARG A 323 7.82 -12.11 5.32
N ALA A 324 7.36 -10.94 4.90
CA ALA A 324 6.40 -10.12 5.64
C ALA A 324 5.18 -9.80 4.76
N CYS A 325 4.04 -9.56 5.40
CA CYS A 325 2.84 -9.12 4.70
C CYS A 325 2.79 -7.60 4.54
N PRO A 326 2.32 -7.10 3.39
CA PRO A 326 1.99 -5.69 3.22
C PRO A 326 1.04 -5.18 4.31
N SER A 327 1.07 -3.88 4.56
CA SER A 327 0.20 -3.23 5.55
C SER A 327 -1.27 -3.54 5.27
N GLY A 328 -2.04 -3.80 6.33
CA GLY A 328 -3.46 -4.16 6.24
C GLY A 328 -3.75 -5.61 5.86
N LEU A 329 -2.72 -6.46 5.65
CA LEU A 329 -2.88 -7.89 5.42
C LEU A 329 -2.31 -8.72 6.57
N GLN A 330 -2.94 -9.84 6.87
CA GLN A 330 -2.48 -10.83 7.84
C GLN A 330 -1.66 -11.94 7.18
N PRO A 331 -0.68 -12.51 7.90
CA PRO A 331 0.12 -13.63 7.43
C PRO A 331 -0.66 -14.94 7.39
N ILE A 332 -0.47 -15.70 6.31
CA ILE A 332 -0.86 -17.10 6.20
C ILE A 332 0.42 -17.95 6.24
N TYR A 333 0.49 -18.77 7.28
CA TYR A 333 1.63 -19.60 7.61
C TYR A 333 1.48 -20.99 7.01
N ARG A 334 2.58 -21.63 6.62
CA ARG A 334 2.61 -23.00 6.07
C ARG A 334 3.54 -23.89 6.89
N ALA A 335 3.10 -25.12 7.15
CA ALA A 335 3.95 -26.18 7.70
C ALA A 335 3.85 -27.45 6.86
N TYR A 336 4.98 -28.14 6.70
CA TYR A 336 5.11 -29.36 5.90
C TYR A 336 5.39 -30.57 6.79
N ASN A 337 4.64 -31.66 6.61
CA ASN A 337 4.80 -32.89 7.39
C ASN A 337 6.07 -33.71 7.08
N ASN A 338 6.92 -33.24 6.16
CA ASN A 338 8.09 -33.94 5.66
C ASN A 338 7.78 -35.35 5.09
N GLY A 339 6.59 -35.53 4.53
CA GLY A 339 6.06 -36.85 4.14
C GLY A 339 6.95 -37.60 3.16
N TYR A 340 7.47 -36.91 2.13
CA TYR A 340 8.35 -37.52 1.13
C TYR A 340 9.58 -38.20 1.75
N ALA A 341 10.31 -37.49 2.62
CA ALA A 341 11.50 -38.04 3.29
C ALA A 341 11.14 -39.16 4.27
N ARG A 342 9.92 -39.15 4.82
CA ARG A 342 9.39 -40.16 5.75
C ARG A 342 8.76 -41.36 5.04
N GLY A 343 8.66 -41.35 3.71
CA GLY A 343 8.01 -42.41 2.94
C GLY A 343 6.49 -42.48 3.12
N VAL A 344 5.86 -41.40 3.58
CA VAL A 344 4.41 -41.24 3.70
C VAL A 344 3.91 -40.13 2.76
N ASP A 345 2.60 -39.93 2.68
CA ASP A 345 2.07 -38.84 1.85
C ASP A 345 2.48 -37.47 2.40
N SER A 346 2.99 -36.62 1.49
CA SER A 346 3.27 -35.22 1.77
C SER A 346 1.95 -34.47 1.99
N ASN A 347 1.84 -33.73 3.09
CA ASN A 347 0.73 -32.84 3.38
C ASN A 347 1.24 -31.53 3.98
N HIS A 348 0.56 -30.44 3.66
CA HIS A 348 0.84 -29.11 4.19
C HIS A 348 -0.39 -28.61 4.94
N ARG A 349 -0.14 -27.96 6.08
CA ARG A 349 -1.16 -27.18 6.79
C ARG A 349 -0.93 -25.71 6.50
N MET A 350 -1.99 -24.98 6.19
CA MET A 350 -1.95 -23.53 5.96
C MET A 350 -2.98 -22.85 6.84
N SER A 351 -2.57 -21.81 7.58
CA SER A 351 -3.47 -21.12 8.52
C SER A 351 -3.07 -19.68 8.75
N ALA A 352 -4.05 -18.80 9.00
CA ALA A 352 -3.82 -17.45 9.54
C ALA A 352 -3.44 -17.48 11.04
N HIS A 353 -3.72 -18.58 11.74
CA HIS A 353 -3.45 -18.71 13.15
C HIS A 353 -2.09 -19.38 13.38
N GLN A 354 -1.11 -18.60 13.86
CA GLN A 354 0.21 -19.13 14.19
C GLN A 354 0.14 -20.30 15.19
N SER A 355 -0.82 -20.28 16.12
CA SER A 355 -1.03 -21.37 17.08
C SER A 355 -1.37 -22.72 16.40
N ALA A 356 -2.13 -22.70 15.30
CA ALA A 356 -2.48 -23.91 14.55
C ALA A 356 -1.26 -24.50 13.83
N ILE A 357 -0.34 -23.65 13.37
CA ILE A 357 0.94 -24.09 12.80
C ILE A 357 1.89 -24.61 13.89
N GLN A 358 1.98 -23.93 15.04
CA GLN A 358 2.79 -24.39 16.16
C GLN A 358 2.32 -25.76 16.70
N GLU A 359 1.01 -26.05 16.65
CA GLU A 359 0.48 -27.37 17.00
C GLU A 359 1.11 -28.49 16.16
N VAL A 360 1.24 -28.32 14.84
CA VAL A 360 1.80 -29.36 13.97
C VAL A 360 3.33 -29.39 14.01
N ILE A 361 3.98 -28.24 14.22
CA ILE A 361 5.42 -28.16 14.46
C ILE A 361 5.80 -28.94 15.73
N ALA A 362 5.01 -28.82 16.80
CA ALA A 362 5.21 -29.60 18.02
C ALA A 362 5.10 -31.13 17.79
N ARG A 363 4.43 -31.55 16.71
CA ARG A 363 4.34 -32.94 16.24
C ARG A 363 5.46 -33.33 15.24
N GLY A 364 6.43 -32.45 15.01
CA GLY A 364 7.59 -32.68 14.15
C GLY A 364 7.44 -32.24 12.69
N TRP A 365 6.45 -31.38 12.38
CA TRP A 365 6.33 -30.77 11.05
C TRP A 365 7.34 -29.62 10.90
N ILE A 366 7.76 -29.36 9.67
CA ILE A 366 8.70 -28.29 9.32
C ILE A 366 7.92 -26.98 9.18
N ASP A 367 8.36 -25.93 9.87
CA ASP A 367 7.86 -24.56 9.69
C ASP A 367 8.43 -23.97 8.39
N GLU A 368 7.54 -23.62 7.46
CA GLU A 368 7.91 -22.97 6.20
C GLU A 368 7.68 -21.44 6.25
N GLY A 369 7.12 -20.93 7.35
CA GLY A 369 6.88 -19.52 7.59
C GLY A 369 5.70 -18.96 6.81
N ILE A 370 5.75 -17.66 6.53
CA ILE A 370 4.71 -16.91 5.82
C ILE A 370 4.85 -17.18 4.32
N VAL A 371 3.81 -17.72 3.70
CA VAL A 371 3.79 -18.06 2.27
C VAL A 371 2.73 -17.31 1.47
N MET A 372 1.77 -16.71 2.17
CA MET A 372 0.63 -16.00 1.61
C MET A 372 0.25 -14.86 2.58
N CYS A 373 -0.42 -13.85 2.05
CA CYS A 373 -1.00 -12.75 2.79
C CYS A 373 -2.47 -12.62 2.39
N ALA A 374 -3.33 -12.44 3.38
CA ALA A 374 -4.78 -12.39 3.24
C ALA A 374 -5.35 -11.17 3.97
N PRO A 375 -6.55 -10.69 3.60
CA PRO A 375 -7.25 -9.63 4.35
C PRO A 375 -7.59 -10.02 5.79
#